data_AF-A0A101I3Q4-F1
#
_entry.id   AF-A0A101I3Q4-F1
#
_cell.length_a   1.000
_cell.length_b   1.000
_cell.length_c   1.000
_cell.angle_alpha   90.00
_cell.angle_beta   90.00
_cell.angle_gamma   90.00
#
_symmetry.space_group_name_H-M   'P 1'
#
loop_
_entity.id
_entity.type
_entity.pdbx_description
1 polymer ?
#
loop_
_entity_poly.entity_id
_entity_poly.type
_entity_poly.pdbx_seq_one_letter_code
_entity_poly.pdbx_strand_id
1 'polypeptide(L)'
;MKIRTLDGARLYRGFSAGALNVRARQEVLNSMNVFPVPDGDTGTNLAATVQSVSEGTVISRSLSETSSSMADAALIGARGNSGLIFAQFLYGFSEGSGGREELDVKAFGRAVSGAIPYAREALSKPVEGTILTVMEDWASEVGVLARRFNDFAHILPGSLEVARKSLKETPSRLPVLAKAGVLDAGAQGFVDFLEGIVSFIESGDLRQFSNLSGTPSIQHIHEDFQDNEPSFRYCTEALLCGERMDIKTIRAEMQPFGDSLIVGGHGGKVRVHIHTDTPDRLFFTIKKHGALTRQKADDMRRQVDVCRNRMHSVALVTDSTCDLPQEFLDRNQIHVVPLRLAFGESVFIDRVTISSEQFYTLLEESGERPVSSQPSISDFERTYRFLLEHYDSVIAVHISSKLSGTWNASRAAADKVGGRITVIDSRTASAPLGLLVMRAAEALNEGKGHEETVSLIETGIPGAKIFVSLRTLKYMVRGGRVSPAKGLLATLLNLKPIITVDEEGFARSFGQTRGWEANVNKIREIIDQECRKARVWNYCIVHAHSPASAEAAASGMGKTVGRDPAYVMDISPVLGAHSGIGSVAVGILME
;
A
#
# COMPACT_ATOMS: atom_id res chain seq x y z
N MET A 1 -40.27 10.11 -22.64
CA MET A 1 -39.54 10.25 -23.93
C MET A 1 -38.92 8.90 -24.25
N LYS A 2 -39.00 8.37 -25.48
CA LYS A 2 -38.37 7.07 -25.81
C LYS A 2 -36.86 7.26 -25.93
N ILE A 3 -36.08 6.45 -25.24
CA ILE A 3 -34.61 6.45 -25.30
C ILE A 3 -34.22 5.22 -26.12
N ARG A 4 -33.89 5.41 -27.40
CA ARG A 4 -33.63 4.30 -28.33
C ARG A 4 -32.16 3.95 -28.49
N THR A 5 -31.28 4.92 -28.24
CA THR A 5 -29.84 4.78 -28.46
C THR A 5 -29.04 5.24 -27.25
N LEU A 6 -27.86 4.65 -27.09
CA LEU A 6 -26.88 4.95 -26.06
C LEU A 6 -25.59 5.42 -26.73
N ASP A 7 -25.28 6.71 -26.60
CA ASP A 7 -24.00 7.31 -27.02
C ASP A 7 -23.05 7.46 -25.81
N GLY A 8 -21.83 7.93 -26.05
CA GLY A 8 -20.84 8.13 -24.98
C GLY A 8 -21.32 9.08 -23.87
N ALA A 9 -22.01 10.16 -24.22
CA ALA A 9 -22.49 11.15 -23.25
C ALA A 9 -23.61 10.58 -22.36
N ARG A 10 -24.56 9.82 -22.92
CA ARG A 10 -25.63 9.16 -22.17
C ARG A 10 -25.08 8.06 -21.29
N LEU A 11 -24.11 7.28 -21.77
CA LEU A 11 -23.42 6.27 -20.97
C LEU A 11 -22.79 6.91 -19.73
N TYR A 12 -22.00 7.97 -19.91
CA TYR A 12 -21.32 8.62 -18.80
C TYR A 12 -22.29 9.25 -17.79
N ARG A 13 -23.39 9.86 -18.24
CA ARG A 13 -24.41 10.42 -17.34
C ARG A 13 -25.14 9.34 -16.54
N GLY A 14 -25.52 8.24 -17.20
CA GLY A 14 -26.10 7.08 -16.52
C GLY A 14 -25.14 6.52 -15.48
N PHE A 15 -23.88 6.30 -15.87
CA PHE A 15 -22.83 5.86 -14.96
C PHE A 15 -22.68 6.80 -13.76
N SER A 16 -22.63 8.11 -14.00
CA SER A 16 -22.48 9.11 -12.94
C SER A 16 -23.62 9.04 -11.93
N ALA A 17 -24.87 8.84 -12.38
CA ALA A 17 -26.01 8.66 -11.49
C ALA A 17 -25.87 7.39 -10.63
N GLY A 18 -25.48 6.27 -11.24
CA GLY A 18 -25.20 5.03 -10.52
C GLY A 18 -24.05 5.19 -9.51
N ALA A 19 -22.96 5.82 -9.91
CA ALA A 19 -21.78 6.06 -9.08
C ALA A 19 -22.13 6.91 -7.84
N LEU A 20 -22.96 7.95 -8.02
CA LEU A 20 -23.42 8.77 -6.91
C LEU A 20 -24.29 7.98 -5.92
N ASN A 21 -25.14 7.07 -6.41
CA ASN A 21 -25.96 6.24 -5.53
C ASN A 21 -25.10 5.25 -4.72
N VAL A 22 -24.11 4.60 -5.35
CA VAL A 22 -23.15 3.74 -4.64
C VAL A 22 -22.42 4.52 -3.54
N ARG A 23 -21.97 5.74 -3.85
CA ARG A 23 -21.30 6.60 -2.86
C ARG A 23 -22.22 7.00 -1.72
N ALA A 24 -23.50 7.30 -1.98
CA ALA A 24 -24.50 7.60 -0.96
C ALA A 24 -24.76 6.42 -0.02
N ARG A 25 -24.51 5.19 -0.51
CA ARG A 25 -24.78 3.92 0.16
C ARG A 25 -23.53 3.30 0.80
N GLN A 26 -22.37 3.95 0.71
CA GLN A 26 -21.07 3.44 1.14
C GLN A 26 -21.11 2.76 2.53
N GLU A 27 -21.57 3.47 3.56
CA GLU A 27 -21.61 2.96 4.94
C GLU A 27 -22.51 1.73 5.09
N VAL A 28 -23.62 1.69 4.35
CA VAL A 28 -24.54 0.56 4.38
C VAL A 28 -23.90 -0.66 3.73
N LEU A 29 -23.21 -0.48 2.60
CA LEU A 29 -22.47 -1.55 1.93
C LEU A 29 -21.36 -2.11 2.83
N ASN A 30 -20.64 -1.23 3.52
CA ASN A 30 -19.61 -1.61 4.47
C ASN A 30 -20.17 -2.44 5.63
N SER A 31 -21.34 -2.08 6.17
CA SER A 31 -22.00 -2.84 7.25
C SER A 31 -22.47 -4.26 6.86
N MET A 32 -22.56 -4.56 5.55
CA MET A 32 -22.97 -5.88 5.04
C MET A 32 -21.79 -6.78 4.66
N ASN A 33 -20.55 -6.26 4.75
CA ASN A 33 -19.38 -6.95 4.24
C ASN A 33 -18.94 -8.10 5.15
N VAL A 34 -19.31 -9.32 4.79
CA VAL A 34 -18.99 -10.54 5.55
C VAL A 34 -18.31 -11.63 4.72
N PHE A 35 -18.09 -11.39 3.42
CA PHE A 35 -17.51 -12.35 2.48
C PHE A 35 -16.74 -11.65 1.34
N PRO A 36 -15.56 -12.18 0.93
CA PRO A 36 -14.86 -13.34 1.49
C PRO A 36 -14.18 -13.03 2.82
N VAL A 37 -13.90 -11.76 3.09
CA VAL A 37 -13.31 -11.27 4.34
C VAL A 37 -14.30 -10.29 4.96
N PRO A 38 -14.65 -10.43 6.25
CA PRO A 38 -15.52 -9.50 6.96
C PRO A 38 -14.73 -8.24 7.37
N ASP A 39 -14.20 -7.51 6.40
CA ASP A 39 -13.30 -6.38 6.62
C ASP A 39 -14.01 -5.01 6.62
N GLY A 40 -15.34 -4.99 6.41
CA GLY A 40 -16.09 -3.74 6.44
C GLY A 40 -15.77 -2.76 5.32
N ASP A 41 -15.03 -3.14 4.28
CA ASP A 41 -14.48 -2.18 3.30
C ASP A 41 -15.13 -2.18 1.90
N THR A 42 -16.04 -3.11 1.61
CA THR A 42 -16.59 -3.32 0.25
C THR A 42 -17.22 -2.06 -0.34
N GLY A 43 -17.98 -1.31 0.47
CA GLY A 43 -18.55 -0.02 0.10
C GLY A 43 -17.48 1.02 -0.19
N THR A 44 -16.47 1.14 0.66
CA THR A 44 -15.33 2.04 0.47
C THR A 44 -14.56 1.72 -0.82
N ASN A 45 -14.34 0.44 -1.09
CA ASN A 45 -13.66 -0.07 -2.28
C ASN A 45 -14.45 0.20 -3.57
N LEU A 46 -15.75 -0.07 -3.57
CA LEU A 46 -16.64 0.23 -4.70
C LEU A 46 -16.77 1.75 -4.92
N ALA A 47 -16.97 2.54 -3.86
CA ALA A 47 -17.06 3.99 -3.93
C ALA A 47 -15.80 4.61 -4.54
N ALA A 48 -14.61 4.18 -4.11
CA ALA A 48 -13.34 4.61 -4.69
C ALA A 48 -13.20 4.21 -6.17
N THR A 49 -13.64 3.00 -6.52
CA THR A 49 -13.61 2.50 -7.90
C THR A 49 -14.49 3.35 -8.82
N VAL A 50 -15.76 3.58 -8.45
CA VAL A 50 -16.68 4.39 -9.28
C VAL A 50 -16.27 5.86 -9.32
N GLN A 51 -15.68 6.39 -8.24
CA GLN A 51 -15.14 7.75 -8.23
C GLN A 51 -13.98 7.91 -9.22
N SER A 52 -13.07 6.93 -9.28
CA SER A 52 -11.97 6.93 -10.25
C SER A 52 -12.48 6.94 -11.69
N VAL A 53 -13.57 6.22 -11.98
CA VAL A 53 -14.21 6.27 -13.31
C VAL A 53 -14.79 7.66 -13.57
N SER A 54 -15.55 8.23 -12.62
CA SER A 54 -16.16 9.55 -12.77
C SER A 54 -15.11 10.64 -13.01
N GLU A 55 -13.96 10.60 -12.34
CA GLU A 55 -12.89 11.59 -12.48
C GLU A 55 -11.96 11.33 -13.67
N GLY A 56 -11.72 10.07 -14.02
CA GLY A 56 -10.72 9.66 -15.01
C GLY A 56 -11.25 9.43 -16.43
N THR A 57 -12.58 9.48 -16.63
CA THR A 57 -13.18 9.22 -17.95
C THR A 57 -13.03 10.41 -18.89
N VAL A 58 -12.48 10.15 -20.07
CA VAL A 58 -12.53 11.05 -21.22
C VAL A 58 -13.84 10.78 -21.97
N ILE A 59 -14.72 11.78 -21.98
CA ILE A 59 -16.02 11.70 -22.65
C ILE A 59 -15.86 12.12 -24.11
N SER A 60 -16.32 11.29 -25.03
CA SER A 60 -16.38 11.63 -26.46
C SER A 60 -17.77 11.35 -27.04
N ARG A 61 -17.98 11.71 -28.31
CA ARG A 61 -19.21 11.33 -29.02
C ARG A 61 -19.28 9.83 -29.27
N SER A 62 -18.13 9.18 -29.41
CA SER A 62 -18.02 7.75 -29.62
C SER A 62 -18.28 7.01 -28.31
N LEU A 63 -19.30 6.14 -28.32
CA LEU A 63 -19.52 5.21 -27.21
C LEU A 63 -18.29 4.34 -26.99
N SER A 64 -17.67 3.84 -28.06
CA SER A 64 -16.48 2.99 -27.97
C SER A 64 -15.33 3.68 -27.23
N GLU A 65 -15.01 4.93 -27.56
CA GLU A 65 -13.93 5.68 -26.90
C GLU A 65 -14.27 5.98 -25.43
N THR A 66 -15.51 6.41 -25.16
CA THR A 66 -15.95 6.72 -23.79
C THR A 66 -15.94 5.46 -22.92
N SER A 67 -16.50 4.34 -23.43
CA SER A 67 -16.53 3.07 -22.71
C SER A 67 -15.13 2.50 -22.45
N SER A 68 -14.21 2.61 -23.42
CA SER A 68 -12.81 2.22 -23.24
C SER A 68 -12.11 3.08 -22.19
N SER A 69 -12.31 4.42 -22.22
CA SER A 69 -11.76 5.30 -21.20
C SER A 69 -12.33 5.02 -19.80
N MET A 70 -13.62 4.68 -19.70
CA MET A 70 -14.25 4.27 -18.44
C MET A 70 -13.66 2.97 -17.90
N ALA A 71 -13.47 1.97 -18.76
CA ALA A 71 -12.88 0.69 -18.38
C ALA A 71 -11.43 0.87 -17.87
N ASP A 72 -10.63 1.68 -18.57
CA ASP A 72 -9.26 2.00 -18.15
C ASP A 72 -9.22 2.75 -16.81
N ALA A 73 -10.09 3.75 -16.62
CA ALA A 73 -10.21 4.48 -15.37
C ALA A 73 -10.70 3.59 -14.21
N ALA A 74 -11.60 2.64 -14.49
CA ALA A 74 -12.07 1.65 -13.54
C ALA A 74 -10.94 0.71 -13.12
N LEU A 75 -10.16 0.19 -14.08
CA LEU A 75 -9.06 -0.73 -13.81
C LEU A 75 -7.95 -0.07 -12.98
N ILE A 76 -7.57 1.16 -13.32
CA ILE A 76 -6.57 1.95 -12.56
C ILE A 76 -7.07 2.28 -11.15
N GLY A 77 -8.37 2.50 -11.01
CA GLY A 77 -9.02 2.90 -9.75
C GLY A 77 -9.54 1.78 -8.88
N ALA A 78 -9.70 0.56 -9.43
CA ALA A 78 -10.35 -0.57 -8.79
C ALA A 78 -9.75 -0.83 -7.41
N ARG A 79 -10.55 -1.20 -6.42
CA ARG A 79 -10.03 -1.64 -5.11
C ARG A 79 -10.80 -2.87 -4.65
N GLY A 80 -10.08 -3.75 -3.95
CA GLY A 80 -10.63 -5.02 -3.48
C GLY A 80 -11.25 -5.87 -4.59
N ASN A 81 -12.01 -6.88 -4.17
CA ASN A 81 -12.54 -7.86 -5.09
C ASN A 81 -13.71 -7.31 -5.92
N SER A 82 -14.70 -6.70 -5.26
CA SER A 82 -15.88 -6.17 -5.92
C SER A 82 -15.55 -5.04 -6.92
N GLY A 83 -14.60 -4.17 -6.57
CA GLY A 83 -14.14 -3.11 -7.46
C GLY A 83 -13.45 -3.65 -8.72
N LEU A 84 -12.61 -4.68 -8.60
CA LEU A 84 -11.94 -5.28 -9.75
C LEU A 84 -12.91 -6.09 -10.63
N ILE A 85 -13.86 -6.82 -10.05
CA ILE A 85 -14.94 -7.50 -10.80
C ILE A 85 -15.77 -6.47 -11.59
N PHE A 86 -16.15 -5.37 -10.96
CA PHE A 86 -16.88 -4.29 -11.61
C PHE A 86 -16.07 -3.64 -12.74
N ALA A 87 -14.76 -3.41 -12.54
CA ALA A 87 -13.87 -2.91 -13.58
C ALA A 87 -13.76 -3.89 -14.77
N GLN A 88 -13.72 -5.20 -14.52
CA GLN A 88 -13.70 -6.21 -15.58
C GLN A 88 -15.03 -6.30 -16.33
N PHE A 89 -16.15 -6.11 -15.64
CA PHE A 89 -17.45 -5.97 -16.29
C PHE A 89 -17.47 -4.75 -17.25
N LEU A 90 -16.97 -3.59 -16.83
CA LEU A 90 -16.86 -2.40 -17.70
C LEU A 90 -15.92 -2.62 -18.87
N TYR A 91 -14.81 -3.33 -18.66
CA TYR A 91 -13.89 -3.72 -19.72
C TYR A 91 -14.58 -4.61 -20.76
N GLY A 92 -15.24 -5.69 -20.33
CA GLY A 92 -16.00 -6.57 -21.22
C GLY A 92 -17.11 -5.83 -21.99
N PHE A 93 -17.77 -4.85 -21.36
CA PHE A 93 -18.74 -3.99 -22.03
C PHE A 93 -18.09 -3.10 -23.11
N SER A 94 -16.89 -2.57 -22.85
CA SER A 94 -16.14 -1.77 -23.83
C SER A 94 -15.73 -2.59 -25.06
N GLU A 95 -15.32 -3.85 -24.86
CA GLU A 95 -15.01 -4.78 -25.94
C GLU A 95 -16.26 -5.08 -26.79
N GLY A 96 -17.40 -5.30 -26.15
CA GLY A 96 -18.69 -5.48 -26.82
C GLY A 96 -19.21 -4.24 -27.56
N SER A 97 -18.72 -3.06 -27.19
CA SER A 97 -19.07 -1.76 -27.79
C SER A 97 -18.15 -1.36 -28.95
N GLY A 98 -17.09 -2.12 -29.21
CA GLY A 98 -15.97 -1.76 -30.08
C GLY A 98 -16.36 -1.14 -31.44
N GLY A 99 -15.79 0.03 -31.73
CA GLY A 99 -15.89 0.72 -33.02
C GLY A 99 -17.23 1.41 -33.31
N ARG A 100 -18.15 1.49 -32.32
CA ARG A 100 -19.49 2.07 -32.50
C ARG A 100 -19.61 3.44 -31.86
N GLU A 101 -20.28 4.36 -32.55
CA GLU A 101 -20.63 5.68 -31.99
C GLU A 101 -21.80 5.58 -30.99
N GLU A 102 -22.77 4.70 -31.26
CA GLU A 102 -23.91 4.45 -30.39
C GLU A 102 -24.36 2.98 -30.43
N LEU A 103 -25.07 2.54 -29.39
CA LEU A 103 -25.76 1.24 -29.33
C LEU A 103 -27.27 1.43 -29.29
N ASP A 104 -27.98 0.60 -30.07
CA ASP A 104 -29.39 0.34 -29.80
C ASP A 104 -29.55 -0.64 -28.62
N VAL A 105 -30.78 -0.83 -28.14
CA VAL A 105 -31.03 -1.72 -27.00
C VAL A 105 -30.60 -3.18 -27.25
N LYS A 106 -30.63 -3.67 -28.49
CA LYS A 106 -30.26 -5.05 -28.83
C LYS A 106 -28.75 -5.22 -28.76
N ALA A 107 -28.03 -4.24 -29.27
CA ALA A 107 -26.58 -4.19 -29.23
C ALA A 107 -26.09 -3.97 -27.79
N PHE A 108 -26.77 -3.14 -27.01
CA PHE A 108 -26.53 -3.01 -25.57
C PHE A 108 -26.71 -4.34 -24.83
N GLY A 109 -27.82 -5.05 -25.07
CA GLY A 109 -28.04 -6.36 -24.45
C GLY A 109 -26.94 -7.37 -24.80
N ARG A 110 -26.48 -7.40 -26.06
CA ARG A 110 -25.34 -8.24 -26.45
C ARG A 110 -24.04 -7.83 -25.77
N ALA A 111 -23.75 -6.53 -25.66
CA ALA A 111 -22.54 -6.03 -25.03
C ALA A 111 -22.50 -6.36 -23.53
N VAL A 112 -23.62 -6.17 -22.82
CA VAL A 112 -23.76 -6.50 -21.40
C VAL A 112 -23.66 -8.01 -21.16
N SER A 113 -24.33 -8.86 -21.95
CA SER A 113 -24.17 -10.31 -21.83
C SER A 113 -22.74 -10.76 -22.16
N GLY A 114 -22.09 -10.13 -23.13
CA GLY A 114 -20.70 -10.38 -23.50
C GLY A 114 -19.68 -9.94 -22.44
N ALA A 115 -20.07 -9.11 -21.48
CA ALA A 115 -19.20 -8.65 -20.40
C ALA A 115 -19.09 -9.64 -19.22
N ILE A 116 -20.08 -10.52 -19.05
CA ILE A 116 -20.13 -11.49 -17.94
C ILE A 116 -18.91 -12.43 -17.90
N PRO A 117 -18.45 -13.01 -19.03
CA PRO A 117 -17.24 -13.82 -19.04
C PRO A 117 -16.02 -13.10 -18.46
N TYR A 118 -15.82 -11.81 -18.77
CA TYR A 118 -14.68 -11.03 -18.25
C TYR A 118 -14.75 -10.86 -16.72
N ALA A 119 -15.94 -10.57 -16.18
CA ALA A 119 -16.15 -10.47 -14.74
C ALA A 119 -15.89 -11.80 -14.01
N ARG A 120 -16.39 -12.93 -14.58
CA ARG A 120 -16.16 -14.27 -14.01
C ARG A 120 -14.69 -14.69 -14.13
N GLU A 121 -14.07 -14.44 -15.27
CA GLU A 121 -12.68 -14.81 -15.52
C GLU A 121 -11.71 -14.03 -14.65
N ALA A 122 -12.05 -12.86 -14.11
CA ALA A 122 -11.19 -12.08 -13.20
C ALA A 122 -10.77 -12.88 -11.95
N LEU A 123 -11.68 -13.72 -11.45
CA LEU A 123 -11.54 -14.51 -10.25
C LEU A 123 -10.93 -15.88 -10.55
N SER A 124 -10.01 -16.33 -9.70
CA SER A 124 -9.48 -17.70 -9.80
C SER A 124 -10.53 -18.76 -9.44
N LYS A 125 -11.44 -18.43 -8.52
CA LYS A 125 -12.56 -19.28 -8.08
C LYS A 125 -13.84 -18.44 -7.97
N PRO A 126 -14.63 -18.32 -9.05
CA PRO A 126 -15.93 -17.65 -9.01
C PRO A 126 -16.87 -18.32 -8.01
N VAL A 127 -17.62 -17.52 -7.24
CA VAL A 127 -18.54 -18.01 -6.20
C VAL A 127 -19.96 -17.56 -6.53
N GLU A 128 -20.89 -18.52 -6.54
CA GLU A 128 -22.31 -18.25 -6.73
C GLU A 128 -22.94 -17.64 -5.46
N GLY A 129 -23.99 -16.85 -5.64
CA GLY A 129 -24.58 -16.06 -4.55
C GLY A 129 -23.81 -14.78 -4.24
N THR A 130 -23.00 -14.28 -5.18
CA THR A 130 -22.24 -13.03 -5.07
C THR A 130 -22.63 -12.03 -6.16
N ILE A 131 -21.96 -10.88 -6.21
CA ILE A 131 -22.04 -9.90 -7.30
C ILE A 131 -22.07 -10.52 -8.71
N LEU A 132 -21.33 -11.62 -8.95
CA LEU A 132 -21.29 -12.31 -10.24
C LEU A 132 -22.66 -12.88 -10.64
N THR A 133 -23.35 -13.53 -9.70
CA THR A 133 -24.66 -14.13 -9.93
C THR A 133 -25.69 -13.05 -10.27
N VAL A 134 -25.68 -11.93 -9.54
CA VAL A 134 -26.61 -10.82 -9.78
C VAL A 134 -26.32 -10.12 -11.12
N MET A 135 -25.03 -9.92 -11.46
CA MET A 135 -24.63 -9.40 -12.77
C MET A 135 -25.12 -10.30 -13.91
N GLU A 136 -24.96 -11.61 -13.78
CA GLU A 136 -25.36 -12.59 -14.79
C GLU A 136 -26.88 -12.65 -14.98
N ASP A 137 -27.64 -12.73 -13.88
CA ASP A 137 -29.10 -12.73 -13.90
C ASP A 137 -29.65 -11.44 -14.52
N TRP A 138 -29.09 -10.29 -14.15
CA TRP A 138 -29.44 -9.00 -14.74
C TRP A 138 -29.10 -8.93 -16.24
N ALA A 139 -27.89 -9.32 -16.63
CA ALA A 139 -27.46 -9.30 -18.03
C ALA A 139 -28.30 -10.22 -18.92
N SER A 140 -28.70 -11.37 -18.40
CA SER A 140 -29.63 -12.30 -19.06
C SER A 140 -30.99 -11.64 -19.32
N GLU A 141 -31.57 -10.99 -18.29
CA GLU A 141 -32.86 -10.32 -18.41
C GLU A 141 -32.81 -9.13 -19.38
N VAL A 142 -31.72 -8.33 -19.35
CA VAL A 142 -31.50 -7.27 -20.35
C VAL A 142 -31.57 -7.86 -21.77
N GLY A 143 -30.92 -9.01 -22.00
CA GLY A 143 -30.96 -9.71 -23.29
C GLY A 143 -32.36 -10.17 -23.70
N VAL A 144 -33.18 -10.63 -22.76
CA VAL A 144 -34.59 -11.02 -22.99
C VAL A 144 -35.44 -9.80 -23.34
N LEU A 145 -35.36 -8.73 -22.54
CA LEU A 145 -36.16 -7.52 -22.73
C LEU A 145 -35.76 -6.77 -24.01
N ALA A 146 -34.47 -6.73 -24.36
CA ALA A 146 -33.97 -6.11 -25.59
C ALA A 146 -34.48 -6.79 -26.87
N ARG A 147 -34.92 -8.05 -26.81
CA ARG A 147 -35.59 -8.71 -27.95
C ARG A 147 -37.04 -8.26 -28.13
N ARG A 148 -37.69 -7.82 -27.04
CA ARG A 148 -39.12 -7.48 -27.00
C ARG A 148 -39.38 -5.98 -27.11
N PHE A 149 -38.50 -5.15 -26.55
CA PHE A 149 -38.64 -3.71 -26.46
C PHE A 149 -37.49 -3.00 -27.17
N ASN A 150 -37.70 -1.73 -27.55
CA ASN A 150 -36.71 -0.88 -28.20
C ASN A 150 -36.44 0.44 -27.46
N ASP A 151 -36.64 0.43 -26.13
CA ASP A 151 -36.58 1.62 -25.29
C ASP A 151 -35.86 1.33 -23.97
N PHE A 152 -34.77 2.05 -23.70
CA PHE A 152 -34.00 1.93 -22.48
C PHE A 152 -34.84 2.22 -21.22
N ALA A 153 -35.82 3.12 -21.33
CA ALA A 153 -36.75 3.44 -20.24
C ALA A 153 -37.72 2.30 -19.89
N HIS A 154 -37.77 1.24 -20.70
CA HIS A 154 -38.53 0.02 -20.39
C HIS A 154 -37.62 -1.13 -19.97
N ILE A 155 -36.48 -1.34 -20.65
CA ILE A 155 -35.64 -2.50 -20.38
C ILE A 155 -34.88 -2.40 -19.06
N LEU A 156 -34.41 -1.20 -18.67
CA LEU A 156 -33.58 -1.03 -17.47
C LEU A 156 -34.39 -1.15 -16.17
N PRO A 157 -35.58 -0.53 -16.03
CA PRO A 157 -36.44 -0.79 -14.87
C PRO A 157 -36.88 -2.26 -14.79
N GLY A 158 -37.21 -2.87 -15.94
CA GLY A 158 -37.61 -4.28 -15.99
C GLY A 158 -36.49 -5.24 -15.56
N SER A 159 -35.25 -5.02 -16.00
CA SER A 159 -34.12 -5.85 -15.61
C SER A 159 -33.65 -5.61 -14.17
N LEU A 160 -33.84 -4.39 -13.64
CA LEU A 160 -33.57 -4.07 -12.24
C LEU A 160 -34.39 -4.94 -11.26
N GLU A 161 -35.64 -5.25 -11.59
CA GLU A 161 -36.47 -6.14 -10.76
C GLU A 161 -35.88 -7.55 -10.65
N VAL A 162 -35.30 -8.07 -11.73
CA VAL A 162 -34.58 -9.36 -11.72
C VAL A 162 -33.30 -9.27 -10.89
N ALA A 163 -32.54 -8.17 -11.01
CA ALA A 163 -31.35 -7.94 -10.19
C ALA A 163 -31.69 -7.90 -8.69
N ARG A 164 -32.75 -7.19 -8.30
CA ARG A 164 -33.26 -7.12 -6.92
C ARG A 164 -33.71 -8.49 -6.40
N LYS A 165 -34.37 -9.28 -7.25
CA LYS A 165 -34.77 -10.65 -6.90
C LYS A 165 -33.54 -11.54 -6.68
N SER A 166 -32.59 -11.53 -7.60
CA SER A 166 -31.35 -12.30 -7.50
C SER A 166 -30.55 -11.93 -6.25
N LEU A 167 -30.45 -10.63 -5.94
CA LEU A 167 -29.84 -10.12 -4.72
C LEU A 167 -30.50 -10.70 -3.45
N LYS A 168 -31.83 -10.71 -3.38
CA LYS A 168 -32.56 -11.30 -2.22
C LYS A 168 -32.31 -12.81 -2.08
N GLU A 169 -31.95 -13.48 -3.16
CA GLU A 169 -31.63 -14.91 -3.18
C GLU A 169 -30.17 -15.21 -2.80
N THR A 170 -29.28 -14.21 -2.70
CA THR A 170 -27.86 -14.44 -2.37
C THR A 170 -27.65 -15.24 -1.08
N PRO A 171 -28.39 -15.01 0.03
CA PRO A 171 -28.20 -15.80 1.25
C PRO A 171 -28.60 -17.27 1.08
N SER A 172 -29.55 -17.57 0.19
CA SER A 172 -29.95 -18.95 -0.11
C SER A 172 -28.91 -19.71 -0.91
N ARG A 173 -28.04 -18.99 -1.64
CA ARG A 173 -27.00 -19.56 -2.51
C ARG A 173 -25.63 -19.61 -1.84
N LEU A 174 -25.38 -18.75 -0.84
CA LEU A 174 -24.11 -18.65 -0.14
C LEU A 174 -24.31 -18.72 1.39
N PRO A 175 -24.03 -19.87 2.04
CA PRO A 175 -24.38 -20.10 3.45
C PRO A 175 -23.81 -19.10 4.46
N VAL A 176 -22.63 -18.52 4.20
CA VAL A 176 -22.02 -17.52 5.09
C VAL A 176 -22.88 -16.26 5.21
N LEU A 177 -23.53 -15.84 4.12
CA LEU A 177 -24.44 -14.70 4.12
C LEU A 177 -25.70 -15.00 4.94
N ALA A 178 -26.27 -16.20 4.80
CA ALA A 178 -27.41 -16.64 5.59
C ALA A 178 -27.10 -16.71 7.09
N LYS A 179 -25.90 -17.19 7.45
CA LYS A 179 -25.45 -17.24 8.85
C LYS A 179 -25.32 -15.83 9.45
N ALA A 180 -24.81 -14.87 8.68
CA ALA A 180 -24.66 -13.48 9.10
C ALA A 180 -25.97 -12.67 9.00
N GLY A 181 -27.01 -13.19 8.33
CA GLY A 181 -28.28 -12.50 8.15
C GLY A 181 -28.22 -11.28 7.23
N VAL A 182 -27.22 -11.22 6.34
CA VAL A 182 -26.98 -10.10 5.41
C VAL A 182 -27.04 -10.55 3.95
N LEU A 183 -27.17 -9.58 3.04
CA LEU A 183 -27.04 -9.78 1.59
C LEU A 183 -25.57 -9.69 1.17
N ASP A 184 -25.25 -10.05 -0.08
CA ASP A 184 -23.90 -9.84 -0.60
C ASP A 184 -23.65 -8.34 -0.82
N ALA A 185 -22.64 -7.77 -0.14
CA ALA A 185 -22.35 -6.35 -0.19
C ALA A 185 -21.96 -5.88 -1.61
N GLY A 186 -21.18 -6.69 -2.34
CA GLY A 186 -20.81 -6.40 -3.72
C GLY A 186 -22.02 -6.36 -4.66
N ALA A 187 -22.90 -7.35 -4.54
CA ALA A 187 -24.14 -7.44 -5.30
C ALA A 187 -25.11 -6.30 -4.98
N GLN A 188 -25.26 -5.95 -3.68
CA GLN A 188 -26.04 -4.80 -3.26
C GLN A 188 -25.47 -3.52 -3.89
N GLY A 189 -24.15 -3.34 -3.90
CA GLY A 189 -23.50 -2.20 -4.55
C GLY A 189 -23.78 -2.13 -6.05
N PHE A 190 -23.81 -3.28 -6.74
CA PHE A 190 -24.20 -3.33 -8.16
C PHE A 190 -25.68 -2.99 -8.37
N VAL A 191 -26.59 -3.46 -7.50
CA VAL A 191 -28.01 -3.09 -7.57
C VAL A 191 -28.20 -1.60 -7.28
N ASP A 192 -27.53 -1.05 -6.26
CA ASP A 192 -27.56 0.38 -5.93
C ASP A 192 -27.06 1.21 -7.14
N PHE A 193 -26.04 0.74 -7.85
CA PHE A 193 -25.57 1.37 -9.09
C PHE A 193 -26.66 1.40 -10.18
N LEU A 194 -27.37 0.28 -10.40
CA LEU A 194 -28.47 0.19 -11.36
C LEU A 194 -29.67 1.06 -10.97
N GLU A 195 -29.99 1.14 -9.68
CA GLU A 195 -31.05 2.00 -9.14
C GLU A 195 -30.78 3.48 -9.42
N GLY A 196 -29.53 3.92 -9.27
CA GLY A 196 -29.13 5.27 -9.64
C GLY A 196 -29.35 5.57 -11.13
N ILE A 197 -29.01 4.62 -12.01
CA ILE A 197 -29.27 4.74 -13.45
C ILE A 197 -30.77 4.83 -13.76
N VAL A 198 -31.58 3.95 -13.19
CA VAL A 198 -33.04 3.93 -13.42
C VAL A 198 -33.69 5.21 -12.91
N SER A 199 -33.35 5.64 -11.69
CA SER A 199 -33.82 6.90 -11.11
C SER A 199 -33.48 8.10 -12.00
N PHE A 200 -32.30 8.12 -12.61
CA PHE A 200 -31.90 9.17 -13.54
C PHE A 200 -32.70 9.14 -14.85
N ILE A 201 -33.02 7.96 -15.37
CA ILE A 201 -33.84 7.81 -16.58
C ILE A 201 -35.28 8.31 -16.34
N GLU A 202 -35.83 8.06 -15.15
CA GLU A 202 -37.19 8.47 -14.78
C GLU A 202 -37.30 9.97 -14.47
N SER A 203 -36.35 10.50 -13.70
CA SER A 203 -36.37 11.89 -13.22
C SER A 203 -35.70 12.90 -14.17
N GLY A 204 -34.71 12.46 -14.95
CA GLY A 204 -33.89 13.30 -15.81
C GLY A 204 -32.96 14.28 -15.07
N ASP A 205 -32.83 14.20 -13.74
CA ASP A 205 -32.08 15.19 -12.95
C ASP A 205 -30.96 14.56 -12.11
N LEU A 206 -29.71 14.95 -12.42
CA LEU A 206 -28.53 14.57 -11.64
C LEU A 206 -28.42 15.38 -10.33
N ARG A 207 -29.12 16.51 -10.20
CA ARG A 207 -29.05 17.38 -9.01
C ARG A 207 -29.68 16.76 -7.77
N GLN A 208 -30.52 15.74 -7.93
CA GLN A 208 -31.02 14.96 -6.80
C GLN A 208 -29.89 14.23 -6.05
N PHE A 209 -28.73 14.09 -6.69
CA PHE A 209 -27.54 13.41 -6.17
C PHE A 209 -26.36 14.35 -5.91
N SER A 210 -26.45 15.64 -6.23
CA SER A 210 -25.32 16.60 -6.19
C SER A 210 -24.91 17.07 -4.79
N ASN A 211 -25.71 16.77 -3.75
CA ASN A 211 -25.41 17.18 -2.37
C ASN A 211 -24.27 16.37 -1.71
N LEU A 212 -23.63 15.43 -2.43
CA LEU A 212 -22.55 14.56 -1.93
C LEU A 212 -21.16 14.99 -2.45
N SER A 213 -20.91 16.31 -2.47
CA SER A 213 -19.62 16.90 -2.89
C SER A 213 -18.48 16.73 -1.88
N GLY A 214 -18.66 15.94 -0.83
CA GLY A 214 -17.53 15.48 -0.02
C GLY A 214 -16.77 14.41 -0.79
N THR A 215 -15.48 14.61 -1.02
CA THR A 215 -14.56 13.46 -1.19
C THR A 215 -14.92 12.49 -0.09
N PRO A 216 -15.24 11.21 -0.37
CA PRO A 216 -15.50 10.27 0.71
C PRO A 216 -14.31 10.37 1.66
N SER A 217 -14.57 10.78 2.90
CA SER A 217 -13.59 10.55 3.94
C SER A 217 -13.28 9.07 3.84
N ILE A 218 -12.02 8.72 3.65
CA ILE A 218 -11.56 7.36 3.88
C ILE A 218 -11.76 7.19 5.39
N GLN A 219 -13.00 6.90 5.79
CA GLN A 219 -13.29 6.32 7.08
C GLN A 219 -12.68 4.94 6.98
N HIS A 220 -11.75 4.67 7.89
CA HIS A 220 -11.23 3.35 8.13
C HIS A 220 -12.39 2.53 8.68
N ILE A 221 -13.23 2.02 7.78
CA ILE A 221 -14.37 1.24 8.24
C ILE A 221 -13.82 -0.13 8.56
N HIS A 222 -13.85 -0.34 9.86
CA HIS A 222 -13.26 -1.40 10.63
C HIS A 222 -13.34 -2.75 9.94
N GLU A 223 -12.15 -3.36 9.83
CA GLU A 223 -12.04 -4.80 9.74
C GLU A 223 -12.56 -5.42 11.03
N ASP A 224 -13.87 -5.62 11.11
CA ASP A 224 -14.48 -6.38 12.19
C ASP A 224 -14.29 -7.86 11.86
N PHE A 225 -13.07 -8.37 12.08
CA PHE A 225 -12.66 -9.77 11.86
C PHE A 225 -13.46 -10.76 12.72
N GLN A 226 -14.80 -10.79 12.69
CA GLN A 226 -15.63 -11.23 13.81
C GLN A 226 -15.38 -12.65 14.34
N ASP A 227 -14.64 -13.54 13.65
CA ASP A 227 -14.28 -14.83 14.26
C ASP A 227 -12.96 -15.50 13.82
N ASN A 228 -12.16 -14.97 12.86
CA ASN A 228 -10.95 -15.67 12.39
C ASN A 228 -9.75 -14.73 12.16
N GLU A 229 -8.58 -15.11 12.66
CA GLU A 229 -7.30 -14.49 12.28
C GLU A 229 -7.07 -14.62 10.76
N PRO A 230 -6.53 -13.58 10.10
CA PRO A 230 -6.26 -13.64 8.68
C PRO A 230 -5.20 -14.72 8.40
N SER A 231 -5.49 -15.60 7.43
CA SER A 231 -4.60 -16.71 7.06
C SER A 231 -3.24 -16.23 6.55
N PHE A 232 -3.22 -15.05 5.93
CA PHE A 232 -2.01 -14.38 5.44
C PHE A 232 -1.89 -12.99 6.07
N ARG A 233 -0.66 -12.50 6.20
CA ARG A 233 -0.37 -11.20 6.81
C ARG A 233 -0.79 -10.02 5.95
N TYR A 234 -0.57 -10.06 4.64
CA TYR A 234 -0.71 -8.88 3.78
C TYR A 234 -1.85 -8.99 2.77
N CYS A 235 -2.69 -7.96 2.72
CA CYS A 235 -3.56 -7.69 1.58
C CYS A 235 -2.76 -6.93 0.51
N THR A 236 -2.46 -7.60 -0.60
CA THR A 236 -1.48 -7.14 -1.59
C THR A 236 -2.13 -6.83 -2.93
N GLU A 237 -1.87 -5.64 -3.48
CA GLU A 237 -2.36 -5.22 -4.80
C GLU A 237 -1.24 -4.62 -5.66
N ALA A 238 -1.30 -4.82 -6.97
CA ALA A 238 -0.47 -4.07 -7.91
C ALA A 238 -1.15 -3.76 -9.25
N LEU A 239 -0.65 -2.71 -9.90
CA LEU A 239 -0.94 -2.38 -11.30
C LEU A 239 0.32 -2.57 -12.12
N LEU A 240 0.29 -3.55 -13.02
CA LEU A 240 1.30 -3.81 -14.03
C LEU A 240 0.95 -3.06 -15.31
N CYS A 241 1.92 -2.38 -15.89
CA CYS A 241 1.82 -1.72 -17.18
C CYS A 241 2.85 -2.32 -18.13
N GLY A 242 2.44 -2.65 -19.35
CA GLY A 242 3.31 -3.31 -20.32
C GLY A 242 2.65 -3.45 -21.68
N GLU A 243 3.16 -4.37 -22.50
CA GLU A 243 2.60 -4.68 -23.80
C GLU A 243 2.31 -6.17 -23.91
N ARG A 244 1.11 -6.52 -24.41
CA ARG A 244 0.70 -7.91 -24.69
C ARG A 244 0.85 -8.87 -23.49
N MET A 245 0.61 -8.38 -22.28
CA MET A 245 0.63 -9.21 -21.06
C MET A 245 -0.38 -10.36 -21.14
N ASP A 246 0.06 -11.56 -20.79
CA ASP A 246 -0.81 -12.73 -20.67
C ASP A 246 -1.34 -12.89 -19.25
N ILE A 247 -2.59 -12.50 -19.07
CA ILE A 247 -3.33 -12.58 -17.79
C ILE A 247 -3.37 -14.02 -17.26
N LYS A 248 -3.47 -15.03 -18.13
CA LYS A 248 -3.54 -16.43 -17.69
C LYS A 248 -2.22 -16.88 -17.09
N THR A 249 -1.11 -16.53 -17.74
CA THR A 249 0.23 -16.80 -17.21
C THR A 249 0.48 -16.06 -15.89
N ILE A 250 0.17 -14.75 -15.83
CA ILE A 250 0.32 -13.96 -14.58
C ILE A 250 -0.46 -14.62 -13.43
N ARG A 251 -1.72 -15.01 -13.67
CA ARG A 251 -2.54 -15.69 -12.66
C ARG A 251 -1.96 -17.01 -12.21
N ALA A 252 -1.51 -17.85 -13.15
CA ALA A 252 -0.91 -19.15 -12.82
C ALA A 252 0.35 -18.98 -11.96
N GLU A 253 1.17 -17.96 -12.21
CA GLU A 253 2.36 -17.67 -11.43
C GLU A 253 2.04 -17.07 -10.05
N MET A 254 0.93 -16.35 -9.90
CA MET A 254 0.49 -15.79 -8.62
C MET A 254 -0.19 -16.81 -7.70
N GLN A 255 -0.84 -17.83 -8.27
CA GLN A 255 -1.64 -18.81 -7.52
C GLN A 255 -0.92 -19.49 -6.35
N PRO A 256 0.40 -19.81 -6.42
CA PRO A 256 1.12 -20.41 -5.29
C PRO A 256 1.39 -19.48 -4.11
N PHE A 257 1.21 -18.16 -4.25
CA PHE A 257 1.62 -17.17 -3.24
C PHE A 257 0.60 -16.93 -2.14
N GLY A 258 -0.65 -17.37 -2.31
CA GLY A 258 -1.66 -17.25 -1.26
C GLY A 258 -3.09 -17.43 -1.75
N ASP A 259 -4.04 -16.76 -1.09
CA ASP A 259 -5.47 -16.91 -1.36
C ASP A 259 -6.12 -15.64 -1.92
N SER A 260 -7.42 -15.72 -2.21
CA SER A 260 -8.23 -14.59 -2.67
C SER A 260 -7.70 -13.92 -3.95
N LEU A 261 -7.02 -14.69 -4.79
CA LEU A 261 -6.37 -14.20 -6.01
C LEU A 261 -7.37 -13.72 -7.07
N ILE A 262 -7.24 -12.44 -7.43
CA ILE A 262 -7.89 -11.81 -8.57
C ILE A 262 -6.84 -11.20 -9.50
N VAL A 263 -6.98 -11.49 -10.79
CA VAL A 263 -6.15 -10.94 -11.86
C VAL A 263 -7.08 -10.52 -12.99
N GLY A 264 -7.19 -9.22 -13.19
CA GLY A 264 -8.04 -8.61 -14.22
C GLY A 264 -7.30 -7.54 -15.01
N GLY A 265 -7.74 -7.30 -16.23
CA GLY A 265 -7.20 -6.23 -17.08
C GLY A 265 -7.13 -6.65 -18.53
N HIS A 266 -6.16 -6.10 -19.24
CA HIS A 266 -5.89 -6.38 -20.65
C HIS A 266 -4.38 -6.37 -20.92
N GLY A 267 -3.99 -6.65 -22.16
CA GLY A 267 -2.57 -6.78 -22.52
C GLY A 267 -1.71 -5.54 -22.24
N GLY A 268 -2.31 -4.36 -22.09
CA GLY A 268 -1.60 -3.13 -21.74
C GLY A 268 -1.52 -2.83 -20.24
N LYS A 269 -2.53 -3.24 -19.47
CA LYS A 269 -2.64 -2.97 -18.03
C LYS A 269 -3.26 -4.16 -17.32
N VAL A 270 -2.60 -4.69 -16.31
CA VAL A 270 -3.11 -5.79 -15.47
C VAL A 270 -3.12 -5.34 -14.03
N ARG A 271 -4.27 -5.48 -13.37
CA ARG A 271 -4.41 -5.29 -11.93
C ARG A 271 -4.52 -6.62 -11.24
N VAL A 272 -3.83 -6.73 -10.12
CA VAL A 272 -3.80 -7.93 -9.30
C VAL A 272 -4.15 -7.62 -7.85
N HIS A 273 -4.80 -8.57 -7.19
CA HIS A 273 -5.06 -8.59 -5.76
C HIS A 273 -4.86 -10.02 -5.23
N ILE A 274 -4.19 -10.18 -4.09
CA ILE A 274 -3.97 -11.47 -3.43
C ILE A 274 -3.64 -11.25 -1.95
N HIS A 275 -4.05 -12.16 -1.08
CA HIS A 275 -3.54 -12.21 0.29
C HIS A 275 -2.31 -13.10 0.36
N THR A 276 -1.19 -12.61 0.91
CA THR A 276 0.07 -13.34 0.95
C THR A 276 0.92 -12.95 2.15
N ASP A 277 1.82 -13.84 2.59
CA ASP A 277 2.85 -13.52 3.59
C ASP A 277 4.13 -12.96 2.94
N THR A 278 4.28 -13.11 1.62
CA THR A 278 5.51 -12.77 0.88
C THR A 278 5.23 -11.83 -0.31
N PRO A 279 4.75 -10.59 -0.05
CA PRO A 279 4.51 -9.61 -1.12
C PRO A 279 5.78 -9.31 -1.93
N ASP A 280 6.94 -9.30 -1.29
CA ASP A 280 8.25 -9.15 -1.93
C ASP A 280 8.51 -10.23 -3.00
N ARG A 281 8.32 -11.51 -2.69
CA ARG A 281 8.53 -12.61 -3.64
C ARG A 281 7.49 -12.62 -4.75
N LEU A 282 6.24 -12.29 -4.42
CA LEU A 282 5.16 -12.17 -5.39
C LEU A 282 5.50 -11.09 -6.44
N PHE A 283 5.80 -9.87 -5.99
CA PHE A 283 6.05 -8.76 -6.89
C PHE A 283 7.35 -8.94 -7.67
N PHE A 284 8.39 -9.49 -7.06
CA PHE A 284 9.61 -9.83 -7.78
C PHE A 284 9.38 -10.87 -8.88
N THR A 285 8.42 -11.79 -8.69
CA THR A 285 8.07 -12.82 -9.69
C THR A 285 7.33 -12.22 -10.87
N ILE A 286 6.32 -11.38 -10.62
CA ILE A 286 5.44 -10.86 -11.67
C ILE A 286 6.01 -9.63 -12.40
N LYS A 287 7.06 -8.99 -11.88
CA LYS A 287 7.73 -7.82 -12.51
C LYS A 287 8.20 -8.09 -13.95
N LYS A 288 8.45 -9.36 -14.31
CA LYS A 288 8.91 -9.75 -15.65
C LYS A 288 7.83 -9.58 -16.73
N HIS A 289 6.56 -9.47 -16.35
CA HIS A 289 5.44 -9.29 -17.28
C HIS A 289 5.19 -7.82 -17.63
N GLY A 290 5.57 -6.89 -16.75
CA GLY A 290 5.35 -5.46 -16.95
C GLY A 290 5.87 -4.64 -15.77
N ALA A 291 5.98 -3.32 -15.96
CA ALA A 291 6.41 -2.39 -14.94
C ALA A 291 5.38 -2.30 -13.80
N LEU A 292 5.85 -2.43 -12.56
CA LEU A 292 5.02 -2.34 -11.35
C LEU A 292 4.83 -0.87 -10.95
N THR A 293 3.87 -0.21 -11.59
CA THR A 293 3.66 1.25 -11.46
C THR A 293 2.92 1.65 -10.19
N ARG A 294 2.11 0.75 -9.62
CA ARG A 294 1.44 0.93 -8.31
C ARG A 294 1.51 -0.37 -7.53
N GLN A 295 1.79 -0.26 -6.23
CA GLN A 295 1.82 -1.38 -5.30
C GLN A 295 1.17 -0.98 -3.98
N LYS A 296 0.55 -1.94 -3.31
CA LYS A 296 -0.05 -1.84 -1.98
C LYS A 296 0.18 -3.17 -1.27
N ALA A 297 0.50 -3.12 0.00
CA ALA A 297 0.60 -4.27 0.87
C ALA A 297 0.24 -3.80 2.29
N ASP A 298 -1.03 -3.97 2.66
CA ASP A 298 -1.54 -3.56 3.97
C ASP A 298 -1.45 -4.75 4.93
N ASP A 299 -0.98 -4.52 6.15
CA ASP A 299 -0.72 -5.55 7.16
C ASP A 299 -1.99 -5.86 7.98
N MET A 300 -2.74 -6.85 7.52
CA MET A 300 -4.00 -7.28 8.13
C MET A 300 -3.80 -7.82 9.54
N ARG A 301 -2.69 -8.53 9.82
CA ARG A 301 -2.41 -9.00 11.19
C ARG A 301 -2.20 -7.83 12.14
N ARG A 302 -1.47 -6.79 11.70
CA ARG A 302 -1.31 -5.58 12.51
C ARG A 302 -2.63 -4.85 12.71
N GLN A 303 -3.51 -4.83 11.71
CA GLN A 303 -4.84 -4.22 11.85
C GLN A 303 -5.67 -4.97 12.92
N VAL A 304 -5.68 -6.31 12.91
CA VAL A 304 -6.29 -7.13 13.98
C VAL A 304 -5.73 -6.76 15.35
N ASP A 305 -4.41 -6.68 15.47
CA ASP A 305 -3.72 -6.36 16.73
C ASP A 305 -4.20 -5.02 17.30
N VAL A 306 -4.28 -3.98 16.46
CA VAL A 306 -4.75 -2.65 16.87
C VAL A 306 -6.19 -2.69 17.35
N CYS A 307 -7.07 -3.37 16.61
CA CYS A 307 -8.50 -3.41 16.92
C CYS A 307 -8.81 -4.23 18.17
N ARG A 308 -8.03 -5.29 18.47
CA ARG A 308 -8.43 -6.31 19.45
C ARG A 308 -7.41 -6.63 20.53
N ASN A 309 -6.12 -6.61 20.17
CA ASN A 309 -5.04 -7.11 21.01
C ASN A 309 -4.05 -6.00 21.39
N ARG A 310 -4.49 -4.73 21.42
CA ARG A 310 -3.59 -3.60 21.71
C ARG A 310 -2.88 -3.80 23.05
N MET A 311 -1.55 -3.68 23.06
CA MET A 311 -0.76 -3.84 24.28
C MET A 311 -0.72 -2.59 25.15
N HIS A 312 -0.83 -1.42 24.53
CA HIS A 312 -0.67 -0.12 25.20
C HIS A 312 -1.74 0.87 24.72
N SER A 313 -1.96 1.94 25.48
CA SER A 313 -2.82 3.07 25.06
C SER A 313 -2.10 4.07 24.15
N VAL A 314 -0.78 3.97 24.00
CA VAL A 314 0.04 4.82 23.14
C VAL A 314 0.55 4.00 21.94
N ALA A 315 0.27 4.45 20.72
CA ALA A 315 0.83 3.83 19.52
C ALA A 315 2.24 4.36 19.24
N LEU A 316 3.17 3.47 18.88
CA LEU A 316 4.53 3.82 18.49
C LEU A 316 4.68 3.66 16.97
N VAL A 317 5.06 4.75 16.30
CA VAL A 317 5.22 4.82 14.84
C VAL A 317 6.67 5.14 14.49
N THR A 318 7.19 4.51 13.46
CA THR A 318 8.48 4.86 12.84
C THR A 318 8.43 4.70 11.33
N ASP A 319 9.56 4.79 10.65
CA ASP A 319 9.70 4.56 9.22
C ASP A 319 10.66 3.39 8.91
N SER A 320 10.68 2.92 7.67
CA SER A 320 11.41 1.72 7.28
C SER A 320 12.94 1.83 7.41
N THR A 321 13.47 3.04 7.66
CA THR A 321 14.90 3.27 7.86
C THR A 321 15.36 3.02 9.30
N CYS A 322 14.48 2.59 10.21
CA CYS A 322 14.85 2.26 11.58
C CYS A 322 15.76 1.04 11.72
N ASP A 323 15.83 0.19 10.68
CA ASP A 323 16.59 -1.07 10.66
C ASP A 323 16.37 -1.93 11.92
N LEU A 324 15.10 -2.09 12.33
CA LEU A 324 14.71 -3.03 13.36
C LEU A 324 14.37 -4.42 12.79
N PRO A 325 14.61 -5.50 13.56
CA PRO A 325 14.12 -6.83 13.20
C PRO A 325 12.58 -6.88 13.18
N GLN A 326 12.01 -7.59 12.19
CA GLN A 326 10.55 -7.72 12.06
C GLN A 326 9.90 -8.32 13.32
N GLU A 327 10.53 -9.31 13.93
CA GLU A 327 10.06 -9.93 15.17
C GLU A 327 9.94 -8.92 16.32
N PHE A 328 10.88 -7.97 16.42
CA PHE A 328 10.82 -6.92 17.43
C PHE A 328 9.67 -5.94 17.16
N LEU A 329 9.47 -5.55 15.90
CA LEU A 329 8.35 -4.69 15.50
C LEU A 329 7.02 -5.39 15.85
N ASP A 330 6.87 -6.65 15.48
CA ASP A 330 5.67 -7.46 15.68
C ASP A 330 5.33 -7.58 17.15
N ARG A 331 6.29 -8.06 17.97
CA ARG A 331 6.13 -8.27 19.41
C ARG A 331 5.76 -7.00 20.18
N ASN A 332 6.23 -5.83 19.74
CA ASN A 332 5.99 -4.56 20.43
C ASN A 332 4.89 -3.70 19.77
N GLN A 333 4.14 -4.24 18.82
CA GLN A 333 3.11 -3.52 18.08
C GLN A 333 3.58 -2.17 17.48
N ILE A 334 4.82 -2.14 16.98
CA ILE A 334 5.38 -0.94 16.36
C ILE A 334 4.85 -0.83 14.93
N HIS A 335 4.38 0.36 14.58
CA HIS A 335 3.86 0.69 13.26
C HIS A 335 4.94 1.33 12.39
N VAL A 336 5.14 0.81 11.18
CA VAL A 336 6.13 1.32 10.25
C VAL A 336 5.43 1.95 9.06
N VAL A 337 5.75 3.21 8.75
CA VAL A 337 5.35 3.87 7.50
C VAL A 337 6.51 3.78 6.51
N PRO A 338 6.45 2.88 5.51
CA PRO A 338 7.60 2.54 4.69
C PRO A 338 7.92 3.62 3.65
N LEU A 339 9.22 3.80 3.40
CA LEU A 339 9.71 4.57 2.26
C LEU A 339 9.54 3.77 0.96
N ARG A 340 9.83 4.40 -0.19
CA ARG A 340 9.71 3.78 -1.51
C ARG A 340 11.02 3.82 -2.29
N LEU A 341 11.20 2.83 -3.17
CA LEU A 341 12.32 2.73 -4.11
C LEU A 341 11.81 2.56 -5.53
N ALA A 342 12.23 3.46 -6.41
CA ALA A 342 11.98 3.36 -7.84
C ALA A 342 13.19 2.79 -8.58
N PHE A 343 12.94 1.80 -9.43
CA PHE A 343 13.83 1.33 -10.49
C PHE A 343 13.09 1.56 -11.83
N GLY A 344 13.48 2.61 -12.53
CA GLY A 344 12.80 3.02 -13.76
C GLY A 344 11.34 3.37 -13.47
N GLU A 345 10.42 2.66 -14.11
CA GLU A 345 8.97 2.82 -13.90
C GLU A 345 8.40 1.97 -12.74
N SER A 346 9.19 1.03 -12.21
CA SER A 346 8.74 0.15 -11.13
C SER A 346 9.02 0.78 -9.77
N VAL A 347 7.99 0.87 -8.92
CA VAL A 347 8.10 1.47 -7.58
C VAL A 347 7.79 0.43 -6.51
N PHE A 348 8.78 0.12 -5.69
CA PHE A 348 8.70 -0.81 -4.56
C PHE A 348 8.52 -0.06 -3.23
N ILE A 349 7.91 -0.74 -2.26
CA ILE A 349 7.71 -0.34 -0.88
C ILE A 349 8.79 -1.03 -0.05
N ASP A 350 9.62 -0.22 0.60
CA ASP A 350 10.83 -0.66 1.30
C ASP A 350 10.52 -1.71 2.37
N ARG A 351 11.25 -2.84 2.34
CA ARG A 351 11.09 -4.03 3.21
C ARG A 351 9.74 -4.74 3.15
N VAL A 352 8.77 -4.24 2.38
CA VAL A 352 7.46 -4.87 2.23
C VAL A 352 7.37 -5.56 0.89
N THR A 353 7.58 -4.83 -0.21
CA THR A 353 7.46 -5.39 -1.56
C THR A 353 8.80 -5.61 -2.24
N ILE A 354 9.89 -5.35 -1.52
CA ILE A 354 11.25 -5.65 -1.92
C ILE A 354 12.08 -6.00 -0.69
N SER A 355 12.73 -7.16 -0.74
CA SER A 355 13.69 -7.57 0.30
C SER A 355 15.08 -6.97 0.03
N SER A 356 15.95 -6.96 1.06
CA SER A 356 17.34 -6.52 0.88
C SER A 356 18.06 -7.36 -0.18
N GLU A 357 17.90 -8.69 -0.17
CA GLU A 357 18.48 -9.59 -1.17
C GLU A 357 18.02 -9.21 -2.59
N GLN A 358 16.72 -9.09 -2.81
CA GLN A 358 16.13 -8.73 -4.10
C GLN A 358 16.58 -7.35 -4.59
N PHE A 359 16.77 -6.40 -3.68
CA PHE A 359 17.29 -5.08 -4.01
C PHE A 359 18.71 -5.16 -4.59
N TYR A 360 19.61 -5.93 -3.97
CA TYR A 360 20.97 -6.06 -4.50
C TYR A 360 21.01 -6.87 -5.81
N THR A 361 20.18 -7.90 -5.94
CA THR A 361 19.99 -8.59 -7.23
C THR A 361 19.54 -7.61 -8.33
N LEU A 362 18.53 -6.77 -8.06
CA LEU A 362 18.06 -5.75 -8.99
C LEU A 362 19.13 -4.69 -9.31
N LEU A 363 19.93 -4.30 -8.32
CA LEU A 363 21.00 -3.32 -8.49
C LEU A 363 22.11 -3.84 -9.43
N GLU A 364 22.35 -5.15 -9.42
CA GLU A 364 23.32 -5.81 -10.30
C GLU A 364 22.74 -6.06 -11.70
N GLU A 365 21.48 -6.50 -11.79
CA GLU A 365 20.84 -6.93 -13.05
C GLU A 365 20.29 -5.77 -13.90
N SER A 366 19.65 -4.78 -13.29
CA SER A 366 18.82 -3.80 -14.04
C SER A 366 19.65 -2.81 -14.85
N GLY A 367 20.88 -2.51 -14.42
CA GLY A 367 21.66 -1.36 -14.92
C GLY A 367 21.01 0.01 -14.62
N GLU A 368 19.81 0.01 -14.05
CA GLU A 368 19.04 1.19 -13.65
C GLU A 368 19.48 1.66 -12.27
N ARG A 369 19.32 2.96 -12.03
CA ARG A 369 19.72 3.56 -10.76
C ARG A 369 18.52 3.62 -9.82
N PRO A 370 18.61 3.06 -8.60
CA PRO A 370 17.54 3.20 -7.64
C PRO A 370 17.38 4.66 -7.21
N VAL A 371 16.14 5.10 -7.09
CA VAL A 371 15.78 6.41 -6.53
C VAL A 371 14.85 6.19 -5.34
N SER A 372 15.29 6.59 -4.15
CA SER A 372 14.45 6.55 -2.96
C SER A 372 13.49 7.75 -2.90
N SER A 373 12.29 7.55 -2.38
CA SER A 373 11.36 8.63 -2.02
C SER A 373 10.77 8.42 -0.63
N GLN A 374 10.44 9.53 0.02
CA GLN A 374 9.76 9.54 1.32
C GLN A 374 8.31 9.04 1.19
N PRO A 375 7.68 8.62 2.31
CA PRO A 375 6.25 8.37 2.32
C PRO A 375 5.49 9.67 2.06
N SER A 376 4.29 9.56 1.47
CA SER A 376 3.45 10.73 1.21
C SER A 376 2.78 11.21 2.49
N ILE A 377 2.33 12.48 2.51
CA ILE A 377 1.52 13.01 3.61
C ILE A 377 0.26 12.15 3.81
N SER A 378 -0.36 11.70 2.71
CA SER A 378 -1.54 10.82 2.76
C SER A 378 -1.25 9.46 3.38
N ASP A 379 -0.04 8.92 3.27
CA ASP A 379 0.33 7.67 3.93
C ASP A 379 0.31 7.84 5.45
N PHE A 380 0.89 8.94 5.96
CA PHE A 380 0.87 9.27 7.38
C PHE A 380 -0.51 9.66 7.89
N GLU A 381 -1.29 10.44 7.13
CA GLU A 381 -2.67 10.80 7.52
C GLU A 381 -3.53 9.55 7.74
N ARG A 382 -3.41 8.58 6.82
CA ARG A 382 -4.11 7.30 6.90
C ARG A 382 -3.70 6.54 8.17
N THR A 383 -2.39 6.39 8.41
CA THR A 383 -1.89 5.73 9.63
C THR A 383 -2.36 6.42 10.90
N TYR A 384 -2.28 7.75 10.99
CA TYR A 384 -2.64 8.46 12.22
C TYR A 384 -4.12 8.47 12.52
N ARG A 385 -4.99 8.61 11.51
CA ARG A 385 -6.44 8.48 11.71
C ARG A 385 -6.79 7.10 12.24
N PHE A 386 -6.29 6.05 11.58
CA PHE A 386 -6.51 4.68 12.02
C PHE A 386 -6.04 4.45 13.46
N LEU A 387 -4.83 4.90 13.82
CA LEU A 387 -4.32 4.69 15.17
C LEU A 387 -5.10 5.50 16.22
N LEU A 388 -5.51 6.74 15.94
CA LEU A 388 -6.26 7.55 16.90
C LEU A 388 -7.71 7.07 17.12
N GLU A 389 -8.23 6.18 16.28
CA GLU A 389 -9.50 5.50 16.54
C GLU A 389 -9.40 4.44 17.64
N HIS A 390 -8.20 3.92 17.91
CA HIS A 390 -7.96 2.78 18.82
C HIS A 390 -6.96 3.05 19.96
N TYR A 391 -6.16 4.11 19.84
CA TYR A 391 -5.16 4.55 20.81
C TYR A 391 -5.46 5.95 21.34
N ASP A 392 -5.08 6.22 22.59
CA ASP A 392 -5.27 7.52 23.23
C ASP A 392 -4.31 8.58 22.69
N SER A 393 -3.16 8.14 22.13
CA SER A 393 -2.15 9.02 21.55
C SER A 393 -1.16 8.27 20.65
N VAL A 394 -0.40 9.01 19.86
CA VAL A 394 0.63 8.48 18.95
C VAL A 394 1.97 9.16 19.21
N ILE A 395 3.04 8.38 19.33
CA ILE A 395 4.43 8.86 19.30
C ILE A 395 5.06 8.37 18.00
N ALA A 396 5.55 9.28 17.18
CA ALA A 396 6.17 8.97 15.90
C ALA A 396 7.65 9.40 15.91
N VAL A 397 8.58 8.46 15.71
CA VAL A 397 10.03 8.73 15.70
C VAL A 397 10.58 8.39 14.32
N HIS A 398 11.14 9.39 13.63
CA HIS A 398 11.52 9.26 12.23
C HIS A 398 12.99 9.58 11.98
N ILE A 399 13.48 9.12 10.82
CA ILE A 399 14.77 9.53 10.27
C ILE A 399 14.96 11.04 10.31
N SER A 400 16.21 11.45 10.52
CA SER A 400 16.66 12.85 10.49
C SER A 400 16.00 13.67 9.39
N SER A 401 15.42 14.80 9.77
CA SER A 401 14.85 15.78 8.84
C SER A 401 15.87 16.35 7.84
N LYS A 402 17.18 16.18 8.10
CA LYS A 402 18.26 16.58 7.19
C LYS A 402 18.64 15.50 6.17
N LEU A 403 18.21 14.26 6.37
CA LEU A 403 18.47 13.13 5.47
C LEU A 403 17.27 12.81 4.58
N SER A 404 16.05 13.05 5.07
CA SER A 404 14.80 12.81 4.35
C SER A 404 13.72 13.82 4.73
N GLY A 405 12.79 14.09 3.82
CA GLY A 405 11.57 14.82 4.13
C GLY A 405 10.51 13.99 4.85
N THR A 406 10.79 12.73 5.21
CA THR A 406 9.88 11.82 5.95
C THR A 406 9.32 12.47 7.21
N TRP A 407 10.17 13.05 8.07
CA TRP A 407 9.73 13.75 9.28
C TRP A 407 8.80 14.94 8.97
N ASN A 408 9.11 15.72 7.93
CA ASN A 408 8.26 16.86 7.53
C ASN A 408 6.88 16.38 7.04
N ALA A 409 6.82 15.28 6.28
CA ALA A 409 5.57 14.70 5.80
C ALA A 409 4.72 14.14 6.96
N SER A 410 5.37 13.45 7.90
CA SER A 410 4.76 12.97 9.13
C SER A 410 4.18 14.11 9.98
N ARG A 411 4.97 15.17 10.24
CA ARG A 411 4.50 16.36 10.97
C ARG A 411 3.31 17.03 10.28
N ALA A 412 3.39 17.25 8.96
CA ALA A 412 2.29 17.86 8.21
C ALA A 412 1.00 17.03 8.27
N ALA A 413 1.11 15.70 8.27
CA ALA A 413 -0.04 14.82 8.46
C ALA A 413 -0.61 14.90 9.87
N ALA A 414 0.25 14.92 10.90
CA ALA A 414 -0.16 15.07 12.30
C ALA A 414 -0.93 16.39 12.52
N ASP A 415 -0.43 17.51 11.98
CA ASP A 415 -1.08 18.83 12.04
C ASP A 415 -2.49 18.81 11.41
N LYS A 416 -2.65 18.06 10.31
CA LYS A 416 -3.92 17.98 9.57
C LYS A 416 -4.92 17.02 10.21
N VAL A 417 -4.46 15.91 10.79
CA VAL A 417 -5.34 14.94 11.48
C VAL A 417 -5.82 15.48 12.82
N GLY A 418 -4.95 16.20 13.55
CA GLY A 418 -5.23 16.61 14.92
C GLY A 418 -5.18 15.42 15.89
N GLY A 419 -5.59 15.65 17.14
CA GLY A 419 -5.45 14.66 18.22
C GLY A 419 -4.07 14.70 18.89
N ARG A 420 -3.80 13.73 19.78
CA ARG A 420 -2.58 13.70 20.59
C ARG A 420 -1.48 12.93 19.86
N ILE A 421 -0.79 13.62 18.94
CA ILE A 421 0.30 13.07 18.13
C ILE A 421 1.58 13.86 18.41
N THR A 422 2.66 13.18 18.81
CA THR A 422 3.99 13.78 18.95
C THR A 422 4.93 13.21 17.89
N VAL A 423 5.47 14.08 17.03
CA VAL A 423 6.38 13.70 15.94
C VAL A 423 7.81 14.15 16.25
N ILE A 424 8.69 13.18 16.52
CA ILE A 424 10.07 13.37 16.95
C ILE A 424 11.02 13.23 15.76
N ASP A 425 11.85 14.26 15.55
CA ASP A 425 13.02 14.18 14.66
C ASP A 425 14.16 13.50 15.40
N SER A 426 14.47 12.25 15.06
CA SER A 426 15.53 11.48 15.75
C SER A 426 16.93 12.05 15.53
N ARG A 427 17.11 12.94 14.54
CA ARG A 427 18.42 13.44 14.09
C ARG A 427 19.44 12.34 13.76
N THR A 428 18.97 11.13 13.47
CA THR A 428 19.81 10.00 13.09
C THR A 428 19.08 9.14 12.04
N ALA A 429 19.63 7.97 11.71
CA ALA A 429 19.05 7.00 10.78
C ALA A 429 19.53 5.61 11.14
N SER A 430 18.91 4.56 10.57
CA SER A 430 19.37 3.18 10.72
C SER A 430 19.41 2.73 12.18
N ALA A 431 20.40 1.93 12.57
CA ALA A 431 20.51 1.30 13.88
C ALA A 431 20.21 2.24 15.07
N PRO A 432 20.76 3.48 15.19
CA PRO A 432 20.40 4.34 16.33
C PRO A 432 18.95 4.85 16.33
N LEU A 433 18.33 5.03 15.16
CA LEU A 433 16.88 5.28 15.09
C LEU A 433 16.12 4.07 15.65
N GLY A 434 16.52 2.86 15.23
CA GLY A 434 16.00 1.62 15.80
C GLY A 434 16.17 1.54 17.32
N LEU A 435 17.35 1.86 17.85
CA LEU A 435 17.62 1.87 19.29
C LEU A 435 16.75 2.86 20.08
N LEU A 436 16.50 4.06 19.53
CA LEU A 436 15.56 5.01 20.14
C LEU A 436 14.14 4.46 20.18
N VAL A 437 13.69 3.80 19.11
CA VAL A 437 12.38 3.14 19.04
C VAL A 437 12.31 1.94 19.99
N MET A 438 13.38 1.15 20.12
CA MET A 438 13.46 0.07 21.12
C MET A 438 13.33 0.62 22.54
N ARG A 439 14.02 1.73 22.84
CA ARG A 439 13.96 2.39 24.14
C ARG A 439 12.56 2.90 24.46
N ALA A 440 11.85 3.42 23.45
CA ALA A 440 10.46 3.82 23.57
C ALA A 440 9.53 2.64 23.83
N ALA A 441 9.70 1.53 23.10
CA ALA A 441 8.90 0.32 23.31
C ALA A 441 9.13 -0.28 24.70
N GLU A 442 10.36 -0.31 25.21
CA GLU A 442 10.65 -0.72 26.59
C GLU A 442 9.95 0.18 27.61
N ALA A 443 9.97 1.50 27.43
CA ALA A 443 9.27 2.43 28.29
C ALA A 443 7.75 2.17 28.35
N LEU A 444 7.13 1.91 27.19
CA LEU A 444 5.70 1.59 27.12
C LEU A 444 5.39 0.24 27.78
N ASN A 445 6.25 -0.77 27.61
CA ASN A 445 6.15 -2.05 28.30
C ASN A 445 6.31 -1.93 29.83
N GLU A 446 7.09 -0.95 30.30
CA GLU A 446 7.21 -0.57 31.72
C GLU A 446 6.01 0.24 32.24
N GLY A 447 5.04 0.55 31.39
CA GLY A 447 3.82 1.29 31.75
C GLY A 447 3.98 2.81 31.73
N LYS A 448 5.07 3.36 31.16
CA LYS A 448 5.25 4.81 31.03
C LYS A 448 4.25 5.40 30.06
N GLY A 449 3.77 6.60 30.38
CA GLY A 449 2.82 7.34 29.57
C GLY A 449 3.45 8.02 28.35
N HIS A 450 2.61 8.77 27.61
CA HIS A 450 3.03 9.50 26.42
C HIS A 450 4.18 10.48 26.71
N GLU A 451 4.01 11.39 27.68
CA GLU A 451 4.99 12.44 27.99
C GLU A 451 6.32 11.87 28.49
N GLU A 452 6.26 10.86 29.35
CA GLU A 452 7.46 10.20 29.89
C GLU A 452 8.25 9.51 28.78
N THR A 453 7.54 8.85 27.85
CA THR A 453 8.17 8.18 26.71
C THR A 453 8.77 9.19 25.73
N VAL A 454 8.05 10.29 25.43
CA VAL A 454 8.58 11.39 24.60
C VAL A 454 9.85 11.97 25.22
N SER A 455 9.80 12.33 26.51
CA SER A 455 10.95 12.90 27.22
C SER A 455 12.14 11.94 27.24
N LEU A 456 11.91 10.64 27.40
CA LEU A 456 12.97 9.63 27.35
C LEU A 456 13.64 9.58 25.97
N ILE A 457 12.86 9.64 24.89
CA ILE A 457 13.40 9.61 23.53
C ILE A 457 14.20 10.90 23.27
N GLU A 458 13.63 12.06 23.56
CA GLU A 458 14.26 13.36 23.29
C GLU A 458 15.59 13.53 24.03
N THR A 459 15.66 13.08 25.28
CA THR A 459 16.90 13.09 26.07
C THR A 459 17.94 12.07 25.57
N GLY A 460 17.50 10.98 24.93
CA GLY A 460 18.36 9.96 24.34
C GLY A 460 18.97 10.33 22.99
N ILE A 461 18.36 11.26 22.22
CA ILE A 461 18.81 11.65 20.86
C ILE A 461 20.30 12.00 20.81
N PRO A 462 20.88 12.83 21.71
CA PRO A 462 22.32 13.14 21.68
C PRO A 462 23.24 11.94 21.88
N GLY A 463 22.74 10.87 22.52
CA GLY A 463 23.44 9.61 22.73
C GLY A 463 23.33 8.63 21.56
N ALA A 464 22.45 8.90 20.57
CA ALA A 464 22.19 8.02 19.44
C ALA A 464 23.23 8.25 18.31
N LYS A 465 24.27 7.43 18.24
CA LYS A 465 25.40 7.64 17.32
C LYS A 465 25.58 6.47 16.36
N ILE A 466 25.92 6.78 15.10
CA ILE A 466 26.25 5.79 14.07
C ILE A 466 27.61 6.04 13.48
N PHE A 467 28.36 4.99 13.22
CA PHE A 467 29.62 5.03 12.48
C PHE A 467 29.59 4.02 11.34
N VAL A 468 29.72 4.52 10.11
CA VAL A 468 29.51 3.75 8.88
C VAL A 468 30.82 3.66 8.11
N SER A 469 31.34 2.46 7.93
CA SER A 469 32.44 2.16 7.00
C SER A 469 31.87 1.91 5.60
N LEU A 470 32.19 2.81 4.67
CA LEU A 470 31.72 2.71 3.29
C LEU A 470 32.78 2.11 2.37
N ARG A 471 32.34 1.38 1.34
CA ARG A 471 33.23 0.96 0.24
C ARG A 471 33.60 2.14 -0.66
N THR A 472 32.69 3.11 -0.80
CA THR A 472 32.84 4.33 -1.61
C THR A 472 31.83 5.41 -1.19
N LEU A 473 32.19 6.70 -1.31
CA LEU A 473 31.24 7.82 -1.12
C LEU A 473 30.30 8.06 -2.30
N LYS A 474 30.56 7.40 -3.44
CA LYS A 474 29.86 7.63 -4.70
C LYS A 474 28.34 7.61 -4.54
N TYR A 475 27.81 6.67 -3.75
CA TYR A 475 26.37 6.52 -3.55
C TYR A 475 25.78 7.67 -2.72
N MET A 476 26.36 8.01 -1.56
CA MET A 476 25.86 9.10 -0.71
C MET A 476 25.92 10.48 -1.39
N VAL A 477 27.00 10.73 -2.14
CA VAL A 477 27.17 11.99 -2.89
C VAL A 477 26.13 12.09 -4.00
N ARG A 478 25.90 11.01 -4.74
CA ARG A 478 24.87 10.96 -5.80
C ARG A 478 23.46 11.06 -5.25
N GLY A 479 23.21 10.45 -4.10
CA GLY A 479 21.95 10.55 -3.37
C GLY A 479 21.71 11.93 -2.76
N GLY A 480 22.71 12.84 -2.78
CA GLY A 480 22.59 14.20 -2.25
C GLY A 480 22.63 14.30 -0.72
N ARG A 481 22.94 13.20 -0.02
CA ARG A 481 22.99 13.16 1.46
C ARG A 481 24.34 13.60 2.01
N VAL A 482 25.37 13.64 1.16
CA VAL A 482 26.69 14.19 1.48
C VAL A 482 27.05 15.25 0.43
N SER A 483 27.39 16.46 0.88
CA SER A 483 27.75 17.57 -0.02
C SER A 483 29.07 17.29 -0.76
N PRO A 484 29.12 17.50 -2.09
CA PRO A 484 30.38 17.39 -2.85
C PRO A 484 31.46 18.38 -2.41
N ALA A 485 31.06 19.55 -1.86
CA ALA A 485 31.90 20.73 -1.71
C ALA A 485 32.47 20.96 -0.29
N LYS A 486 32.32 20.00 0.64
CA LYS A 486 33.01 20.02 1.94
C LYS A 486 34.03 18.89 2.05
N GLY A 487 35.12 19.00 1.28
CA GLY A 487 36.47 18.72 1.81
C GLY A 487 37.20 17.41 1.47
N LEU A 488 36.67 16.44 0.71
CA LEU A 488 37.38 15.14 0.59
C LEU A 488 37.29 14.39 -0.76
N LEU A 489 36.45 14.78 -1.71
CA LEU A 489 36.28 13.99 -2.95
C LEU A 489 37.54 13.96 -3.84
N ALA A 490 38.37 15.01 -3.82
CA ALA A 490 39.58 15.09 -4.65
C ALA A 490 40.75 14.22 -4.14
N THR A 491 40.77 13.83 -2.86
CA THR A 491 41.87 13.08 -2.22
C THR A 491 41.54 11.61 -1.92
N LEU A 492 40.33 11.14 -2.26
CA LEU A 492 39.80 9.83 -1.89
C LEU A 492 40.08 8.69 -2.88
N LEU A 493 41.04 8.84 -3.80
CA LEU A 493 41.51 7.71 -4.61
C LEU A 493 42.11 6.63 -3.67
N ASN A 494 41.43 5.49 -3.55
CA ASN A 494 41.78 4.31 -2.74
C ASN A 494 41.56 4.37 -1.21
N LEU A 495 40.96 5.42 -0.67
CA LEU A 495 40.63 5.51 0.76
C LEU A 495 39.20 5.06 1.05
N LYS A 496 38.99 4.43 2.21
CA LYS A 496 37.67 3.99 2.69
C LYS A 496 37.17 5.01 3.72
N PRO A 497 36.02 5.67 3.50
CA PRO A 497 35.52 6.69 4.43
C PRO A 497 34.79 6.07 5.61
N ILE A 498 34.84 6.77 6.75
CA ILE A 498 33.95 6.57 7.89
C ILE A 498 33.00 7.77 7.95
N ILE A 499 31.70 7.51 7.88
CA ILE A 499 30.64 8.52 7.96
C ILE A 499 29.91 8.41 9.28
N THR A 500 29.49 9.53 9.82
CA THR A 500 28.60 9.63 10.98
C THR A 500 27.46 10.63 10.70
N VAL A 501 26.54 10.78 11.65
CA VAL A 501 25.53 11.83 11.65
C VAL A 501 25.88 12.81 12.77
N ASP A 502 25.89 14.11 12.45
CA ASP A 502 26.17 15.16 13.45
C ASP A 502 24.96 15.47 14.34
N GLU A 503 25.15 16.33 15.34
CA GLU A 503 24.10 16.71 16.30
C GLU A 503 22.90 17.45 15.68
N GLU A 504 23.07 17.99 14.46
CA GLU A 504 22.01 18.63 13.68
C GLU A 504 21.28 17.63 12.75
N GLY A 505 21.79 16.39 12.64
CA GLY A 505 21.23 15.32 11.84
C GLY A 505 21.82 15.18 10.43
N PHE A 506 22.89 15.90 10.07
CA PHE A 506 23.55 15.79 8.76
C PHE A 506 24.57 14.66 8.71
N ALA A 507 24.63 13.95 7.58
CA ALA A 507 25.72 13.02 7.33
C ALA A 507 27.05 13.77 7.12
N ARG A 508 28.08 13.40 7.89
CA ARG A 508 29.42 13.99 7.82
C ARG A 508 30.53 12.95 7.80
N SER A 509 31.63 13.31 7.15
CA SER A 509 32.86 12.54 7.22
C SER A 509 33.46 12.62 8.63
N PHE A 510 33.67 11.47 9.25
CA PHE A 510 34.33 11.34 10.54
C PHE A 510 35.83 11.07 10.38
N GLY A 511 36.20 10.26 9.39
CA GLY A 511 37.59 9.86 9.15
C GLY A 511 37.74 8.98 7.92
N GLN A 512 38.96 8.48 7.67
CA GLN A 512 39.27 7.60 6.54
C GLN A 512 40.50 6.73 6.81
N THR A 513 40.50 5.49 6.31
CA THR A 513 41.69 4.61 6.33
C THR A 513 42.00 4.03 4.96
N ARG A 514 43.22 3.48 4.82
CA ARG A 514 43.62 2.66 3.66
C ARG A 514 43.19 1.22 3.93
N GLY A 515 42.10 0.79 3.30
CA GLY A 515 41.57 -0.56 3.45
C GLY A 515 40.39 -0.64 4.43
N TRP A 516 39.53 -1.63 4.20
CA TRP A 516 38.25 -1.77 4.88
C TRP A 516 38.38 -2.33 6.31
N GLU A 517 39.29 -3.29 6.54
CA GLU A 517 39.55 -3.84 7.89
C GLU A 517 40.09 -2.79 8.86
N ALA A 518 40.98 -1.91 8.37
CA ALA A 518 41.47 -0.78 9.14
C ALA A 518 40.35 0.18 9.55
N ASN A 519 39.34 0.37 8.69
CA ASN A 519 38.18 1.19 8.98
C ASN A 519 37.32 0.57 10.10
N VAL A 520 37.10 -0.74 10.05
CA VAL A 520 36.35 -1.45 11.11
C VAL A 520 37.07 -1.38 12.45
N ASN A 521 38.39 -1.60 12.47
CA ASN A 521 39.20 -1.41 13.67
C ASN A 521 39.10 0.03 14.19
N LYS A 522 39.12 1.03 13.29
CA LYS A 522 38.97 2.43 13.66
C LYS A 522 37.60 2.73 14.26
N ILE A 523 36.53 2.13 13.73
CA ILE A 523 35.18 2.21 14.34
C ILE A 523 35.21 1.64 15.76
N ARG A 524 35.83 0.47 15.98
CA ARG A 524 35.96 -0.10 17.34
C ARG A 524 36.71 0.84 18.29
N GLU A 525 37.79 1.49 17.85
CA GLU A 525 38.49 2.52 18.65
C GLU A 525 37.58 3.70 19.01
N ILE A 526 36.76 4.15 18.05
CA ILE A 526 35.80 5.25 18.27
C ILE A 526 34.75 4.82 19.30
N ILE A 527 34.19 3.63 19.16
CA ILE A 527 33.22 3.09 20.13
C ILE A 527 33.85 2.95 21.52
N ASP A 528 35.09 2.45 21.63
CA ASP A 528 35.83 2.38 22.90
C ASP A 528 35.99 3.77 23.54
N GLN A 529 36.24 4.82 22.74
CA GLN A 529 36.29 6.20 23.24
C GLN A 529 34.91 6.69 23.72
N GLU A 530 33.82 6.33 23.06
CA GLU A 530 32.46 6.68 23.50
C GLU A 530 32.08 5.92 24.78
N CYS A 531 32.41 4.64 24.90
CA CYS A 531 32.22 3.83 26.11
C CYS A 531 32.94 4.42 27.34
N ARG A 532 34.05 5.15 27.14
CA ARG A 532 34.75 5.85 28.23
C ARG A 532 34.07 7.14 28.68
N LYS A 533 33.22 7.73 27.84
CA LYS A 533 32.47 8.97 28.15
C LYS A 533 31.21 8.66 28.93
N ALA A 534 30.48 7.62 28.55
CA ALA A 534 29.24 7.20 29.19
C ALA A 534 28.99 5.71 28.95
N ARG A 535 28.08 5.11 29.74
CA ARG A 535 27.66 3.73 29.52
C ARG A 535 26.84 3.63 28.23
N VAL A 536 27.13 2.63 27.40
CA VAL A 536 26.29 2.29 26.25
C VAL A 536 25.08 1.54 26.77
N TRP A 537 23.88 2.07 26.52
CA TRP A 537 22.63 1.38 26.81
C TRP A 537 22.51 0.14 25.94
N ASN A 538 22.65 0.28 24.61
CA ASN A 538 22.68 -0.86 23.70
C ASN A 538 23.35 -0.49 22.36
N TYR A 539 23.69 -1.49 21.56
CA TYR A 539 24.28 -1.30 20.24
C TYR A 539 23.84 -2.37 19.24
N CYS A 540 23.89 -2.01 17.96
CA CYS A 540 23.54 -2.89 16.86
C CYS A 540 24.60 -2.80 15.77
N ILE A 541 24.69 -3.84 14.95
CA ILE A 541 25.53 -3.85 13.75
C ILE A 541 24.64 -4.08 12.55
N VAL A 542 24.78 -3.24 11.53
CA VAL A 542 24.02 -3.40 10.29
C VAL A 542 24.93 -3.32 9.09
N HIS A 543 24.57 -3.99 7.99
CA HIS A 543 25.42 -4.07 6.80
C HIS A 543 24.62 -3.97 5.51
N ALA A 544 25.30 -3.62 4.42
CA ALA A 544 24.73 -3.59 3.07
C ALA A 544 25.18 -4.84 2.31
N HIS A 545 24.40 -5.93 2.34
CA HIS A 545 24.73 -7.21 1.69
C HIS A 545 26.16 -7.70 1.93
N SER A 546 26.58 -7.71 3.20
CA SER A 546 27.94 -8.12 3.55
C SER A 546 28.01 -8.74 4.93
N PRO A 547 27.48 -9.97 5.12
CA PRO A 547 27.55 -10.69 6.39
C PRO A 547 28.98 -10.81 6.93
N ALA A 548 29.95 -11.13 6.07
CA ALA A 548 31.36 -11.19 6.44
C ALA A 548 31.90 -9.86 7.00
N SER A 549 31.42 -8.73 6.46
CA SER A 549 31.79 -7.40 6.97
C SER A 549 31.23 -7.15 8.37
N ALA A 550 30.01 -7.62 8.62
CA ALA A 550 29.36 -7.50 9.91
C ALA A 550 29.97 -8.42 10.97
N GLU A 551 30.32 -9.65 10.61
CA GLU A 551 31.04 -10.59 11.49
C GLU A 551 32.37 -10.00 11.97
N ALA A 552 33.15 -9.42 11.05
CA ALA A 552 34.39 -8.76 11.39
C ALA A 552 34.18 -7.49 12.25
N ALA A 553 33.09 -6.75 12.06
CA ALA A 553 32.72 -5.64 12.94
C ALA A 553 32.25 -6.11 14.33
N ALA A 554 31.60 -7.27 14.42
CA ALA A 554 31.18 -7.88 15.68
C ALA A 554 32.36 -8.43 16.48
N SER A 555 33.40 -8.92 15.79
CA SER A 555 34.58 -9.53 16.39
C SER A 555 35.30 -8.58 17.37
N GLY A 556 35.29 -8.96 18.65
CA GLY A 556 35.87 -8.19 19.74
C GLY A 556 35.04 -6.99 20.20
N MET A 557 34.01 -6.58 19.46
CA MET A 557 33.16 -5.43 19.83
C MET A 557 32.41 -5.69 21.14
N GLY A 558 31.95 -6.93 21.36
CA GLY A 558 31.23 -7.24 22.60
C GLY A 558 32.09 -7.10 23.86
N LYS A 559 33.40 -7.34 23.74
CA LYS A 559 34.36 -7.04 24.83
C LYS A 559 34.56 -5.55 25.03
N THR A 560 34.54 -4.75 23.96
CA THR A 560 34.67 -3.29 24.01
C THR A 560 33.44 -2.63 24.63
N VAL A 561 32.23 -3.06 24.26
CA VAL A 561 30.97 -2.50 24.76
C VAL A 561 30.56 -3.12 26.11
N GLY A 562 31.02 -4.34 26.40
CA GLY A 562 30.67 -5.09 27.60
C GLY A 562 29.37 -5.89 27.48
N ARG A 563 28.87 -6.09 26.26
CA ARG A 563 27.69 -6.92 25.92
C ARG A 563 27.73 -7.33 24.46
N ASP A 564 26.98 -8.34 24.08
CA ASP A 564 26.77 -8.72 22.68
C ASP A 564 25.84 -7.70 21.97
N PRO A 565 25.89 -7.59 20.63
CA PRO A 565 25.02 -6.67 19.91
C PRO A 565 23.56 -7.11 20.08
N ALA A 566 22.63 -6.14 20.17
CA ALA A 566 21.20 -6.44 20.25
C ALA A 566 20.74 -7.27 19.04
N TYR A 567 21.28 -6.96 17.86
CA TYR A 567 21.12 -7.73 16.64
C TYR A 567 22.19 -7.37 15.61
N VAL A 568 22.36 -8.27 14.63
CA VAL A 568 23.16 -8.06 13.41
C VAL A 568 22.26 -8.34 12.21
N MET A 569 22.08 -7.38 11.30
CA MET A 569 21.20 -7.57 10.14
C MET A 569 21.57 -6.74 8.91
N ASP A 570 20.95 -7.03 7.77
CA ASP A 570 21.04 -6.17 6.59
C ASP A 570 20.27 -4.86 6.81
N ILE A 571 20.74 -3.79 6.17
CA ILE A 571 20.04 -2.50 6.14
C ILE A 571 18.84 -2.55 5.20
N SER A 572 17.91 -1.62 5.38
CA SER A 572 16.83 -1.39 4.43
C SER A 572 17.39 -1.11 3.02
N PRO A 573 16.74 -1.63 1.96
CA PRO A 573 17.02 -1.26 0.58
C PRO A 573 17.17 0.25 0.36
N VAL A 574 16.31 1.07 0.99
CA VAL A 574 16.39 2.53 0.87
C VAL A 574 17.73 3.07 1.36
N LEU A 575 18.21 2.63 2.52
CA LEU A 575 19.52 3.03 3.01
C LEU A 575 20.64 2.43 2.15
N GLY A 576 20.47 1.19 1.67
CA GLY A 576 21.39 0.50 0.75
C GLY A 576 21.65 1.28 -0.54
N ALA A 577 20.64 1.95 -1.08
CA ALA A 577 20.77 2.83 -2.26
C ALA A 577 21.73 4.01 -2.03
N HIS A 578 21.89 4.46 -0.77
CA HIS A 578 22.75 5.59 -0.41
C HIS A 578 24.10 5.16 0.18
N SER A 579 24.15 4.10 0.98
CA SER A 579 25.42 3.59 1.54
C SER A 579 26.20 2.76 0.52
N GLY A 580 25.51 2.06 -0.35
CA GLY A 580 26.09 1.11 -1.30
C GLY A 580 26.50 -0.21 -0.67
N ILE A 581 26.56 -1.24 -1.53
CA ILE A 581 26.94 -2.62 -1.20
C ILE A 581 28.31 -2.70 -0.50
N GLY A 582 28.43 -3.62 0.45
CA GLY A 582 29.66 -3.89 1.20
C GLY A 582 29.92 -2.93 2.38
N SER A 583 28.99 -2.01 2.64
CA SER A 583 29.07 -1.09 3.78
C SER A 583 28.71 -1.80 5.09
N VAL A 584 29.27 -1.34 6.21
CA VAL A 584 28.94 -1.82 7.56
C VAL A 584 28.84 -0.63 8.50
N ALA A 585 27.88 -0.66 9.42
CA ALA A 585 27.69 0.37 10.42
C ALA A 585 27.56 -0.23 11.82
N VAL A 586 28.09 0.48 12.80
CA VAL A 586 27.87 0.22 14.22
C VAL A 586 27.07 1.40 14.78
N GLY A 587 25.87 1.11 15.27
CA GLY A 587 25.00 2.07 15.92
C GLY A 587 24.99 1.84 17.43
N ILE A 588 25.10 2.91 18.20
CA ILE A 588 25.04 2.88 19.67
C ILE A 588 23.98 3.86 20.16
N LEU A 589 23.41 3.56 21.32
CA LEU A 589 22.65 4.51 22.13
C LEU A 589 23.28 4.53 23.52
N MET A 590 23.68 5.71 23.98
CA MET A 590 24.20 5.93 25.33
C MET A 590 23.05 6.00 26.35
N GLU A 591 23.36 5.78 27.63
CA GLU A 591 22.42 5.97 28.74
C GLU A 591 22.11 7.41 29.12
#